data_AF-A0A2A5AMJ6-F1
#
_entry.id   AF-A0A2A5AMJ6-F1
#
_cell.length_a   1.000
_cell.length_b   1.000
_cell.length_c   1.000
_cell.angle_alpha   90.00
_cell.angle_beta   90.00
_cell.angle_gamma   90.00
#
_symmetry.space_group_name_H-M   'P 1'
#
loop_
_entity.id
_entity.type
_entity.pdbx_description
1 polymer ?
#
loop_
_entity_poly.entity_id
_entity_poly.type
_entity_poly.pdbx_seq_one_letter_code
_entity_poly.pdbx_strand_id
1 'polypeptide(L)'
;MNDTLQLAEILCRATHHVLWVPNERWAKQKKPEISFQCRVGSGRATYHCHRNNTHRITYGQKMLSNKRNVEDARNWITSHEIESRQYFNGQLNYAHLLAHTCCHEFAHLIQVINGWWKRGSIHNADFYRILDQIHQSGKAQEVLAFVNEQALKQNIPLDFFESSHSNLPREDFNVGDAVWLSINGQKISAHVKRINKRTLSVYPVDPKPNVNYYRVPSSLLTKKA
;
A
#
# COMPACT_ATOMS: atom_id res chain seq x y z
N MET A 1 -20.04 14.53 -0.30
CA MET A 1 -18.97 14.38 0.73
C MET A 1 -17.83 13.61 0.10
N ASN A 2 -16.58 13.80 0.54
CA ASN A 2 -15.43 13.09 -0.02
C ASN A 2 -15.26 11.73 0.68
N ASP A 3 -15.70 10.64 0.05
CA ASP A 3 -15.65 9.28 0.59
C ASP A 3 -14.27 8.91 1.15
N THR A 4 -13.18 9.41 0.54
CA THR A 4 -11.81 9.11 0.99
C THR A 4 -11.44 9.78 2.31
N LEU A 5 -12.01 10.96 2.61
CA LEU A 5 -11.83 11.62 3.89
C LEU A 5 -12.53 10.83 4.99
N GLN A 6 -13.81 10.51 4.78
CA GLN A 6 -14.60 9.74 5.73
C GLN A 6 -14.00 8.35 5.97
N LEU A 7 -13.51 7.69 4.92
CA LEU A 7 -12.84 6.40 5.05
C LEU A 7 -11.52 6.51 5.84
N ALA A 8 -10.73 7.57 5.65
CA ALA A 8 -9.54 7.81 6.46
C ALA A 8 -9.88 8.04 7.94
N GLU A 9 -10.99 8.72 8.24
CA GLU A 9 -11.50 8.88 9.60
C GLU A 9 -11.98 7.55 10.21
N ILE A 10 -12.60 6.68 9.40
CA ILE A 10 -12.92 5.30 9.81
C ILE A 10 -11.65 4.55 10.19
N LEU A 11 -10.58 4.61 9.38
CA LEU A 11 -9.31 3.93 9.71
C LEU A 11 -8.66 4.49 10.98
N CYS A 12 -8.71 5.82 11.17
CA CYS A 12 -8.26 6.44 12.42
C CYS A 12 -8.99 5.85 13.63
N ARG A 13 -10.33 5.78 13.56
CA ARG A 13 -11.17 5.26 14.64
C ARG A 13 -10.98 3.77 14.85
N ALA A 14 -10.88 2.98 13.79
CA ALA A 14 -10.63 1.53 13.87
C ALA A 14 -9.30 1.27 14.60
N THR A 15 -8.24 1.97 14.21
CA THR A 15 -6.92 1.85 14.85
C THR A 15 -6.98 2.30 16.31
N HIS A 16 -7.65 3.41 16.60
CA HIS A 16 -7.72 3.93 17.95
C HIS A 16 -8.55 3.02 18.88
N HIS A 17 -9.78 2.70 18.51
CA HIS A 17 -10.71 1.98 19.39
C HIS A 17 -10.44 0.48 19.45
N VAL A 18 -10.11 -0.16 18.32
CA VAL A 18 -9.96 -1.61 18.28
C VAL A 18 -8.54 -2.03 18.66
N LEU A 19 -7.53 -1.26 18.27
CA LEU A 19 -6.13 -1.63 18.48
C LEU A 19 -5.49 -0.87 19.66
N TRP A 20 -5.57 0.46 19.70
CA TRP A 20 -4.88 1.23 20.73
C TRP A 20 -5.52 1.13 22.12
N VAL A 21 -6.80 1.45 22.26
CA VAL A 21 -7.49 1.51 23.57
C VAL A 21 -7.30 0.22 24.39
N PRO A 22 -7.44 -1.00 23.82
CA PRO A 22 -7.19 -2.24 24.58
C PRO A 22 -5.74 -2.42 25.02
N ASN A 23 -4.78 -1.83 24.30
CA ASN A 23 -3.34 -1.97 24.53
C ASN A 23 -2.72 -0.78 25.29
N GLU A 24 -3.49 0.29 25.55
CA GLU A 24 -2.98 1.53 26.14
C GLU A 24 -2.37 1.30 27.52
N ARG A 25 -3.02 0.49 28.37
CA ARG A 25 -2.52 0.18 29.72
C ARG A 25 -1.15 -0.51 29.66
N TRP A 26 -1.01 -1.51 28.79
CA TRP A 26 0.26 -2.20 28.57
C TRP A 26 1.34 -1.23 28.04
N ALA A 27 0.97 -0.38 27.08
CA ALA A 27 1.88 0.61 26.51
C ALA A 27 2.38 1.60 27.57
N LYS A 28 1.49 2.11 28.44
CA LYS A 28 1.84 3.00 29.56
C LYS A 28 2.70 2.34 30.62
N GLN A 29 2.52 1.03 30.88
CA GLN A 29 3.42 0.29 31.77
C GLN A 29 4.85 0.23 31.22
N LYS A 30 5.01 0.13 29.90
CA LYS A 30 6.32 0.13 29.23
C LYS A 30 6.91 1.53 29.08
N LYS A 31 6.06 2.52 28.77
CA LYS A 31 6.43 3.91 28.51
C LYS A 31 5.37 4.83 29.14
N PRO A 32 5.54 5.29 30.40
CA PRO A 32 4.51 6.02 31.16
C PRO A 32 3.95 7.25 30.45
N GLU A 33 4.80 7.99 29.75
CA GLU A 33 4.42 9.23 29.04
C GLU A 33 3.98 9.00 27.59
N ILE A 34 3.74 7.75 27.19
CA ILE A 34 3.36 7.45 25.81
C ILE A 34 2.03 8.10 25.46
N SER A 35 2.01 8.80 24.33
CA SER A 35 0.79 9.31 23.72
C SER A 35 0.68 8.80 22.29
N PHE A 36 -0.54 8.49 21.87
CA PHE A 36 -0.82 7.99 20.54
C PHE A 36 -1.99 8.74 19.93
N GLN A 37 -1.85 9.07 18.64
CA GLN A 37 -2.89 9.73 17.86
C GLN A 37 -2.96 9.17 16.45
N CYS A 38 -4.16 9.08 15.92
CA CYS A 38 -4.38 8.89 14.49
C CYS A 38 -4.74 10.24 13.85
N ARG A 39 -4.32 10.47 12.60
CA ARG A 39 -4.77 11.63 11.82
C ARG A 39 -5.04 11.27 10.38
N VAL A 40 -5.90 12.07 9.75
CA VAL A 40 -6.07 12.06 8.29
C VAL A 40 -5.03 12.97 7.65
N GLY A 41 -4.41 12.49 6.56
CA GLY A 41 -3.55 13.28 5.69
C GLY A 41 -4.13 13.35 4.27
N SER A 42 -3.71 14.32 3.47
CA SER A 42 -4.11 14.45 2.06
C SER A 42 -3.21 13.66 1.09
N GLY A 43 -2.08 13.12 1.58
CA GLY A 43 -1.02 12.52 0.76
C GLY A 43 -1.25 11.06 0.37
N ARG A 44 -0.25 10.51 -0.36
CA ARG A 44 -0.16 9.09 -0.75
C ARG A 44 0.52 8.21 0.31
N ALA A 45 1.14 8.82 1.31
CA ALA A 45 1.83 8.11 2.38
C ALA A 45 0.84 7.68 3.47
N THR A 46 1.03 6.47 3.97
CA THR A 46 0.49 5.99 5.25
C THR A 46 1.64 5.41 6.01
N TYR A 47 1.81 5.89 7.24
CA TYR A 47 2.98 5.58 8.04
C TYR A 47 2.75 5.91 9.51
N HIS A 48 3.34 5.09 10.35
CA HIS A 48 3.71 5.39 11.72
C HIS A 48 4.92 6.33 11.78
N CYS A 49 4.84 7.36 12.61
CA CYS A 49 6.00 8.14 13.03
C CYS A 49 5.93 8.43 14.52
N HIS A 50 7.08 8.78 15.11
CA HIS A 50 7.14 9.17 16.51
C HIS A 50 8.19 10.26 16.73
N ARG A 51 7.94 11.11 17.73
CA ARG A 51 8.90 12.08 18.26
C ARG A 51 8.79 12.03 19.78
N ASN A 52 9.89 11.69 20.44
CA ASN A 52 9.91 11.38 21.87
C ASN A 52 8.86 10.30 22.20
N ASN A 53 7.99 10.55 23.18
CA ASN A 53 6.93 9.63 23.61
C ASN A 53 5.62 9.80 22.83
N THR A 54 5.56 10.71 21.86
CA THR A 54 4.36 10.92 21.03
C THR A 54 4.45 10.15 19.73
N HIS A 55 3.53 9.21 19.56
CA HIS A 55 3.37 8.38 18.38
C HIS A 55 2.18 8.83 17.54
N ARG A 56 2.29 8.66 16.23
CA ARG A 56 1.23 9.03 15.30
C ARG A 56 1.17 8.10 14.11
N ILE A 57 -0.04 7.67 13.75
CA ILE A 57 -0.31 7.02 12.46
C ILE A 57 -1.09 8.02 11.59
N THR A 58 -0.65 8.20 10.34
CA THR A 58 -1.32 9.06 9.37
C THR A 58 -1.94 8.21 8.27
N TYR A 59 -3.25 8.34 8.06
CA TYR A 59 -3.94 7.72 6.92
C TYR A 59 -4.16 8.73 5.81
N GLY A 60 -3.52 8.50 4.66
CA GLY A 60 -3.56 9.42 3.52
C GLY A 60 -4.78 9.21 2.62
N GLN A 61 -5.51 10.26 2.28
CA GLN A 61 -6.65 10.18 1.35
C GLN A 61 -6.24 9.65 -0.03
N LYS A 62 -5.14 10.15 -0.61
CA LYS A 62 -4.64 9.61 -1.89
C LYS A 62 -4.16 8.17 -1.74
N MET A 63 -3.64 7.75 -0.57
CA MET A 63 -3.30 6.35 -0.32
C MET A 63 -4.53 5.46 -0.50
N LEU A 64 -5.66 5.85 0.09
CA LEU A 64 -6.93 5.12 0.00
C LEU A 64 -7.41 5.00 -1.44
N SER A 65 -7.36 6.08 -2.21
CA SER A 65 -7.72 6.06 -3.63
C SER A 65 -6.84 5.09 -4.43
N ASN A 66 -5.53 5.07 -4.18
CA ASN A 66 -4.60 4.16 -4.88
C ASN A 66 -4.83 2.70 -4.50
N LYS A 67 -5.12 2.41 -3.23
CA LYS A 67 -5.43 1.04 -2.77
C LYS A 67 -6.77 0.52 -3.31
N ARG A 68 -7.63 1.40 -3.82
CA ARG A 68 -8.94 1.01 -4.37
C ARG A 68 -8.89 0.54 -5.83
N ASN A 69 -7.82 0.87 -6.56
CA ASN A 69 -7.58 0.33 -7.89
C ASN A 69 -6.92 -1.06 -7.77
N VAL A 70 -7.50 -2.10 -8.37
CA VAL A 70 -7.01 -3.50 -8.25
C VAL A 70 -5.56 -3.66 -8.68
N GLU A 71 -5.17 -3.03 -9.79
CA GLU A 71 -3.81 -3.15 -10.32
C GLU A 71 -2.82 -2.58 -9.31
N ASP A 72 -3.09 -1.38 -8.78
CA ASP A 72 -2.28 -0.69 -7.78
C ASP A 72 -2.30 -1.37 -6.43
N ALA A 73 -3.45 -1.91 -6.01
CA ALA A 73 -3.62 -2.64 -4.77
C ALA A 73 -2.60 -3.78 -4.65
N ARG A 74 -2.42 -4.61 -5.68
CA ARG A 74 -1.49 -5.76 -5.68
C ARG A 74 -0.02 -5.39 -5.53
N ASN A 75 0.35 -4.12 -5.67
CA ASN A 75 1.74 -3.70 -5.51
C ASN A 75 2.10 -3.24 -4.09
N TRP A 76 1.11 -3.07 -3.22
CA TRP A 76 1.38 -2.71 -1.84
C TRP A 76 1.96 -3.89 -1.08
N ILE A 77 2.91 -3.63 -0.18
CA ILE A 77 3.46 -4.65 0.71
C ILE A 77 2.35 -5.35 1.50
N THR A 78 1.34 -4.59 1.95
CA THR A 78 0.16 -5.09 2.65
C THR A 78 -0.62 -6.13 1.84
N SER A 79 -0.65 -6.03 0.50
CA SER A 79 -1.34 -7.04 -0.32
C SER A 79 -0.53 -8.32 -0.42
N HIS A 80 0.79 -8.21 -0.58
CA HIS A 80 1.69 -9.36 -0.57
C HIS A 80 1.67 -10.06 0.79
N GLU A 81 1.60 -9.30 1.89
CA GLU A 81 1.48 -9.84 3.24
C GLU A 81 0.18 -10.62 3.42
N ILE A 82 -0.96 -10.09 2.95
CA ILE A 82 -2.24 -10.81 2.97
C ILE A 82 -2.14 -12.15 2.24
N GLU A 83 -1.65 -12.14 1.01
CA GLU A 83 -1.56 -13.34 0.17
C GLU A 83 -0.52 -14.34 0.72
N SER A 84 0.70 -13.90 1.00
CA SER A 84 1.81 -14.79 1.39
C SER A 84 1.67 -15.36 2.80
N ARG A 85 1.12 -14.58 3.74
CA ARG A 85 0.94 -15.00 5.14
C ARG A 85 -0.46 -15.54 5.44
N GLN A 86 -1.31 -15.65 4.41
CA GLN A 86 -2.67 -16.15 4.51
C GLN A 86 -3.53 -15.36 5.51
N TYR A 87 -3.22 -14.08 5.72
CA TYR A 87 -4.07 -13.20 6.51
C TYR A 87 -5.42 -13.05 5.84
N PHE A 88 -6.50 -13.02 6.62
CA PHE A 88 -7.88 -13.08 6.08
C PHE A 88 -8.07 -14.23 5.07
N ASN A 89 -7.45 -15.39 5.35
CA ASN A 89 -7.44 -16.57 4.48
C ASN A 89 -6.86 -16.29 3.07
N GLY A 90 -5.94 -15.33 2.96
CA GLY A 90 -5.32 -14.94 1.70
C GLY A 90 -6.26 -14.17 0.76
N GLN A 91 -7.46 -13.81 1.19
CA GLN A 91 -8.42 -13.12 0.35
C GLN A 91 -8.07 -11.63 0.25
N LEU A 92 -7.79 -11.15 -0.96
CA LEU A 92 -7.54 -9.73 -1.21
C LEU A 92 -8.81 -9.06 -1.72
N ASN A 93 -9.46 -8.28 -0.86
CA ASN A 93 -10.46 -7.28 -1.23
C ASN A 93 -10.09 -5.92 -0.60
N TYR A 94 -10.77 -4.84 -0.98
CA TYR A 94 -10.41 -3.51 -0.49
C TYR A 94 -10.61 -3.38 1.02
N ALA A 95 -11.69 -3.93 1.60
CA ALA A 95 -11.91 -3.93 3.05
C ALA A 95 -10.78 -4.66 3.82
N HIS A 96 -10.37 -5.85 3.36
CA HIS A 96 -9.23 -6.59 3.92
C HIS A 96 -7.94 -5.80 3.82
N LEU A 97 -7.70 -5.16 2.68
CA LEU A 97 -6.51 -4.34 2.46
C LEU A 97 -6.47 -3.13 3.41
N LEU A 98 -7.61 -2.48 3.66
CA LEU A 98 -7.73 -1.37 4.60
C LEU A 98 -7.53 -1.82 6.05
N ALA A 99 -8.22 -2.89 6.46
CA ALA A 99 -8.09 -3.46 7.79
C ALA A 99 -6.65 -3.90 8.06
N HIS A 100 -6.02 -4.57 7.09
CA HIS A 100 -4.62 -4.96 7.20
C HIS A 100 -3.68 -3.75 7.29
N THR A 101 -3.97 -2.67 6.56
CA THR A 101 -3.18 -1.44 6.65
C THR A 101 -3.22 -0.89 8.08
N CYS A 102 -4.36 -0.94 8.78
CA CYS A 102 -4.42 -0.56 10.19
C CYS A 102 -3.56 -1.46 11.08
N CYS A 103 -3.63 -2.78 10.90
CA CYS A 103 -2.81 -3.73 11.64
C CYS A 103 -1.31 -3.53 11.39
N HIS A 104 -0.92 -3.28 10.14
CA HIS A 104 0.47 -3.08 9.71
C HIS A 104 1.09 -1.86 10.40
N GLU A 105 0.40 -0.71 10.32
CA GLU A 105 0.90 0.53 10.96
C GLU A 105 0.92 0.42 12.49
N PHE A 106 -0.06 -0.29 13.08
CA PHE A 106 -0.07 -0.54 14.52
C PHE A 106 1.04 -1.50 14.96
N ALA A 107 1.41 -2.48 14.14
CA ALA A 107 2.55 -3.35 14.42
C ALA A 107 3.86 -2.55 14.49
N HIS A 108 4.03 -1.52 13.65
CA HIS A 108 5.17 -0.59 13.78
C HIS A 108 5.15 0.18 15.12
N LEU A 109 3.98 0.60 15.61
CA LEU A 109 3.87 1.21 16.94
C LEU A 109 4.36 0.26 18.03
N ILE A 110 3.83 -0.97 18.07
CA ILE A 110 4.23 -1.99 19.07
C ILE A 110 5.72 -2.29 18.97
N GLN A 111 6.25 -2.39 17.75
CA GLN A 111 7.68 -2.64 17.49
C GLN A 111 8.56 -1.54 18.12
N VAL A 112 8.17 -0.26 17.97
CA VAL A 112 8.90 0.87 18.58
C VAL A 112 8.71 0.93 20.10
N ILE A 113 7.54 0.58 20.63
CA ILE A 113 7.32 0.50 22.08
C ILE A 113 8.27 -0.52 22.71
N ASN A 114 8.44 -1.68 22.07
CA ASN A 114 9.33 -2.73 22.56
C ASN A 114 10.82 -2.51 22.25
N GLY A 115 11.18 -1.48 21.48
CA GLY A 115 12.57 -1.24 21.08
C GLY A 115 13.10 -2.26 20.05
N TRP A 116 12.23 -2.98 19.35
CA TRP A 116 12.59 -4.00 18.34
C TRP A 116 12.78 -3.41 16.94
N TRP A 117 12.70 -2.09 16.82
CA TRP A 117 12.98 -1.38 15.59
C TRP A 117 14.48 -1.42 15.29
N LYS A 118 14.86 -1.81 14.07
CA LYS A 118 16.26 -1.87 13.62
C LYS A 118 16.46 -0.93 12.43
N ARG A 119 17.49 -0.08 12.48
CA ARG A 119 17.82 0.84 11.39
C ARG A 119 18.06 0.06 10.09
N GLY A 120 17.32 0.39 9.03
CA GLY A 120 17.39 -0.29 7.73
C GLY A 120 16.58 -1.58 7.61
N SER A 121 15.91 -2.04 8.67
CA SER A 121 15.08 -3.26 8.64
C SER A 121 13.86 -3.13 9.56
N ILE A 122 12.83 -2.46 9.03
CA ILE A 122 11.56 -2.21 9.74
C ILE A 122 10.62 -3.41 9.67
N HIS A 123 10.59 -4.15 8.55
CA HIS A 123 9.82 -5.39 8.37
C HIS A 123 10.68 -6.62 8.69
N ASN A 124 11.18 -6.68 9.93
CA ASN A 124 12.02 -7.78 10.42
C ASN A 124 11.17 -8.90 11.08
N ALA A 125 11.83 -9.95 11.58
CA ALA A 125 11.14 -11.09 12.21
C ALA A 125 10.25 -10.68 13.40
N ASP A 126 10.67 -9.69 14.21
CA ASP A 126 9.88 -9.18 15.34
C ASP A 126 8.64 -8.43 14.88
N PHE A 127 8.74 -7.65 13.80
CA PHE A 127 7.59 -7.00 13.18
C PHE A 127 6.55 -8.03 12.74
N TYR A 128 6.98 -9.06 12.02
CA TYR A 128 6.06 -10.08 11.55
C TYR A 128 5.47 -10.90 12.68
N ARG A 129 6.23 -11.20 13.74
CA ARG A 129 5.69 -11.85 14.94
C ARG A 129 4.56 -11.04 15.58
N ILE A 130 4.70 -9.71 15.66
CA ILE A 130 3.62 -8.83 16.16
C ILE A 130 2.41 -8.91 15.23
N LEU A 131 2.64 -8.81 13.91
CA LEU A 131 1.56 -8.79 12.94
C LEU A 131 0.80 -10.13 12.92
N ASP A 132 1.52 -11.25 13.00
CA ASP A 132 0.95 -12.60 13.12
C ASP A 132 0.08 -12.69 14.40
N GLN A 133 0.54 -12.17 15.53
CA GLN A 133 -0.23 -12.15 16.79
C GLN A 133 -1.51 -11.29 16.69
N ILE A 134 -1.49 -10.16 15.99
CA ILE A 134 -2.68 -9.33 15.76
C ILE A 134 -3.75 -10.12 14.98
N HIS A 135 -3.33 -10.92 13.98
CA HIS A 135 -4.26 -11.76 13.23
C HIS A 135 -4.74 -12.98 14.01
N GLN A 136 -3.83 -13.70 14.69
CA GLN A 136 -4.16 -14.90 15.47
C GLN A 136 -5.07 -14.60 16.66
N SER A 137 -4.98 -13.41 17.25
CA SER A 137 -5.84 -12.98 18.37
C SER A 137 -7.26 -12.58 17.95
N GLY A 138 -7.57 -12.53 16.64
CA GLY A 138 -8.85 -12.07 16.13
C GLY A 138 -8.98 -10.54 16.03
N LYS A 139 -7.97 -9.78 16.47
CA LYS A 139 -8.01 -8.30 16.43
C LYS A 139 -8.06 -7.75 15.01
N ALA A 140 -7.44 -8.42 14.05
CA ALA A 140 -7.56 -8.05 12.64
C ALA A 140 -9.00 -8.20 12.11
N GLN A 141 -9.73 -9.23 12.55
CA GLN A 141 -11.13 -9.45 12.20
C GLN A 141 -12.03 -8.42 12.88
N GLU A 142 -11.76 -8.02 14.13
CA GLU A 142 -12.47 -6.93 14.79
C GLU A 142 -12.28 -5.59 14.03
N VAL A 143 -11.06 -5.29 13.57
CA VAL A 143 -10.78 -4.10 12.76
C VAL A 143 -11.57 -4.16 11.45
N LEU A 144 -11.57 -5.31 10.77
CA LEU A 144 -12.32 -5.51 9.53
C LEU A 144 -13.83 -5.30 9.76
N ALA A 145 -14.39 -5.89 10.80
CA ALA A 145 -15.79 -5.73 11.16
C ALA A 145 -16.14 -4.25 11.42
N PHE A 146 -15.31 -3.55 12.19
CA PHE A 146 -15.48 -2.13 12.46
C PHE A 146 -15.46 -1.27 11.18
N VAL A 147 -14.50 -1.52 10.29
CA VAL A 147 -14.39 -0.80 9.01
C VAL A 147 -15.63 -1.03 8.14
N ASN A 148 -16.08 -2.29 8.00
CA ASN A 148 -17.26 -2.64 7.22
C ASN A 148 -18.53 -2.01 7.79
N GLU A 149 -18.76 -2.14 9.10
CA GLU A 149 -19.94 -1.57 9.76
C GLU A 149 -19.98 -0.05 9.59
N GLN A 150 -18.84 0.63 9.75
CA GLN A 150 -18.79 2.07 9.66
C GLN A 150 -18.89 2.60 8.25
N ALA A 151 -18.31 1.90 7.27
CA ALA A 151 -18.48 2.24 5.87
C ALA A 151 -19.94 2.06 5.43
N LEU A 152 -20.59 0.95 5.84
CA LEU A 152 -21.99 0.68 5.56
C LEU A 152 -22.90 1.78 6.15
N LYS A 153 -22.70 2.15 7.42
CA LYS A 153 -23.43 3.25 8.08
C LYS A 153 -23.30 4.60 7.36
N GLN A 154 -22.22 4.80 6.61
CA GLN A 154 -21.94 6.03 5.87
C GLN A 154 -22.18 5.88 4.35
N ASN A 155 -22.71 4.73 3.90
CA ASN A 155 -22.89 4.37 2.49
C ASN A 155 -21.61 4.51 1.65
N ILE A 156 -20.45 4.20 2.23
CA ILE A 156 -19.16 4.21 1.53
C ILE A 156 -18.92 2.82 0.92
N PRO A 157 -18.79 2.71 -0.41
CA PRO A 157 -18.54 1.42 -1.02
C PRO A 157 -17.12 0.95 -0.73
N LEU A 158 -16.98 -0.31 -0.35
CA LEU A 158 -15.70 -0.96 -0.08
C LEU A 158 -15.30 -1.96 -1.16
N ASP A 159 -15.86 -1.82 -2.35
CA ASP A 159 -15.42 -2.57 -3.52
C ASP A 159 -14.19 -1.90 -4.14
N PHE A 160 -13.34 -2.74 -4.73
CA PHE A 160 -12.35 -2.21 -5.66
C PHE A 160 -13.05 -1.52 -6.83
N PHE A 161 -12.39 -0.53 -7.42
CA PHE A 161 -12.81 -0.03 -8.71
C PHE A 161 -12.61 -1.13 -9.75
N GLU A 162 -13.64 -1.39 -10.56
CA GLU A 162 -13.49 -2.17 -11.77
C GLU A 162 -12.41 -1.51 -12.63
N SER A 163 -11.43 -2.31 -13.05
CA SER A 163 -10.39 -1.84 -13.95
C SER A 163 -11.02 -1.50 -15.30
N SER A 164 -11.25 -0.23 -15.59
CA SER A 164 -11.63 0.25 -16.93
C SER A 164 -10.42 0.29 -17.87
N HIS A 165 -9.61 -0.77 -17.85
CA HIS A 165 -8.64 -1.04 -18.89
C HIS A 165 -8.95 -2.42 -19.43
N SER A 166 -9.38 -2.38 -20.68
CA SER A 166 -9.21 -3.44 -21.66
C SER A 166 -7.98 -4.27 -21.30
N ASN A 167 -8.17 -5.58 -21.24
CA ASN A 167 -7.14 -6.56 -21.57
C ASN A 167 -6.65 -6.26 -23.00
N LEU A 168 -5.98 -5.12 -23.22
CA LEU A 168 -5.13 -4.98 -24.39
C LEU A 168 -4.11 -6.09 -24.21
N PRO A 169 -4.00 -7.00 -25.20
CA PRO A 169 -3.10 -8.12 -25.10
C PRO A 169 -1.73 -7.57 -24.70
N ARG A 170 -1.12 -8.17 -23.67
CA ARG A 170 0.31 -8.04 -23.49
C ARG A 170 0.90 -8.51 -24.81
N GLU A 171 1.28 -7.58 -25.69
CA GLU A 171 2.23 -7.96 -26.72
C GLU A 171 3.44 -8.49 -25.95
N ASP A 172 3.78 -9.76 -26.19
CA ASP A 172 4.89 -10.44 -25.53
C ASP A 172 6.20 -9.82 -26.01
N PHE A 173 6.54 -8.65 -25.49
CA PHE A 173 7.84 -8.04 -25.71
C PHE A 173 8.91 -8.91 -25.05
N ASN A 174 9.99 -9.19 -25.77
CA ASN A 174 11.19 -9.82 -25.24
C ASN A 174 12.31 -8.81 -25.07
N VAL A 175 13.25 -9.11 -24.17
CA VAL A 175 14.51 -8.34 -24.11
C VAL A 175 15.24 -8.52 -25.44
N GLY A 176 15.56 -7.41 -26.11
CA GLY A 176 16.14 -7.36 -27.45
C GLY A 176 15.18 -6.85 -28.53
N ASP A 177 13.86 -6.93 -28.31
CA ASP A 177 12.87 -6.51 -29.31
C ASP A 177 13.08 -5.05 -29.73
N ALA A 178 13.09 -4.81 -31.05
CA ALA A 178 13.04 -3.48 -31.61
C ALA A 178 11.62 -2.93 -31.52
N VAL A 179 11.47 -1.71 -31.03
CA VAL A 179 10.17 -1.10 -30.74
C VAL A 179 10.12 0.36 -31.15
N TRP A 180 8.91 0.84 -31.44
CA TRP A 180 8.58 2.26 -31.50
C TRP A 180 8.02 2.72 -30.17
N LEU A 181 8.68 3.70 -29.55
CA LEU A 181 8.21 4.41 -28.37
C LEU A 181 7.43 5.66 -28.78
N SER A 182 6.17 5.77 -28.35
CA SER A 182 5.37 6.99 -28.52
C SER A 182 5.39 7.84 -27.26
N ILE A 183 6.04 9.00 -27.30
CA ILE A 183 6.12 9.94 -26.17
C ILE A 183 5.92 11.38 -26.66
N ASN A 184 5.01 12.13 -26.02
CA ASN A 184 4.70 13.53 -26.38
C ASN A 184 4.39 13.74 -27.88
N GLY A 185 3.68 12.78 -28.50
CA GLY A 185 3.35 12.82 -29.93
C GLY A 185 4.50 12.48 -30.88
N GLN A 186 5.70 12.18 -30.37
CA GLN A 186 6.86 11.75 -31.16
C GLN A 186 7.03 10.24 -31.11
N LYS A 187 7.43 9.62 -32.23
CA LYS A 187 7.85 8.22 -32.30
C LYS A 187 9.37 8.12 -32.27
N ILE A 188 9.91 7.33 -31.35
CA ILE A 188 11.34 7.12 -31.13
C ILE A 188 11.64 5.63 -31.36
N SER A 189 12.64 5.31 -32.19
CA SER A 189 13.11 3.93 -32.35
C SER A 189 13.92 3.52 -31.12
N ALA A 190 13.63 2.37 -30.53
CA ALA A 190 14.33 1.87 -29.33
C ALA A 190 14.42 0.34 -29.29
N HIS A 191 15.22 -0.18 -28.36
CA HIS A 191 15.30 -1.61 -28.06
C HIS A 191 14.87 -1.88 -26.62
N VAL A 192 14.11 -2.95 -26.40
CA VAL A 192 13.75 -3.41 -25.05
C VAL A 192 14.99 -3.96 -24.36
N LYS A 193 15.41 -3.34 -23.26
CA LYS A 193 16.58 -3.78 -22.48
C LYS A 193 16.21 -4.53 -21.21
N ARG A 194 15.09 -4.16 -20.58
CA ARG A 194 14.61 -4.81 -19.36
C ARG A 194 13.10 -4.77 -19.31
N ILE A 195 12.50 -5.90 -18.96
CA ILE A 195 11.06 -6.02 -18.72
C ILE A 195 10.86 -6.05 -17.21
N ASN A 196 10.11 -5.08 -16.69
CA ASN A 196 9.66 -5.08 -15.30
C ASN A 196 8.16 -5.37 -15.29
N LYS A 197 7.61 -5.74 -14.12
CA LYS A 197 6.19 -6.10 -13.94
C LYS A 197 5.17 -5.11 -14.55
N ARG A 198 5.52 -3.82 -14.70
CA ARG A 198 4.64 -2.75 -15.22
C ARG A 198 5.21 -1.87 -16.32
N THR A 199 6.52 -1.97 -16.55
CA THR A 199 7.21 -1.01 -17.41
C THR A 199 8.38 -1.69 -18.09
N LEU A 200 8.61 -1.35 -19.34
CA LEU A 200 9.77 -1.74 -20.09
C LEU A 200 10.79 -0.61 -20.03
N SER A 201 12.05 -0.97 -19.79
CA SER A 201 13.17 -0.07 -20.00
C SER A 201 13.62 -0.23 -21.44
N VAL A 202 13.48 0.83 -22.24
CA VAL A 202 13.86 0.85 -23.65
C VAL A 202 15.00 1.83 -23.88
N TYR A 203 15.97 1.43 -24.69
CA TYR A 203 17.13 2.24 -25.02
C TYR A 203 16.92 2.80 -26.43
N PRO A 204 16.85 4.13 -26.61
CA PRO A 204 16.66 4.73 -27.92
C PRO A 204 17.88 4.41 -28.82
N VAL A 205 17.62 4.19 -30.10
CA VAL A 205 18.68 3.95 -31.10
C VAL A 205 19.54 5.20 -31.31
N ASP A 206 18.91 6.38 -31.25
CA ASP A 206 19.57 7.68 -31.31
C ASP A 206 19.20 8.52 -30.05
N PRO A 207 19.98 8.41 -28.96
CA PRO A 207 19.68 9.06 -27.70
C PRO A 207 19.87 10.58 -27.78
N LYS A 208 18.89 11.34 -27.28
CA LYS A 208 19.09 12.78 -27.02
C LYS A 208 20.17 12.97 -25.93
N PRO A 209 20.91 14.09 -25.94
CA PRO A 209 21.88 14.40 -24.89
C PRO A 209 21.21 14.26 -23.50
N ASN A 210 21.83 13.48 -22.61
CA ASN A 210 21.36 13.18 -21.25
C ASN A 210 20.15 12.23 -21.11
N VAL A 211 19.70 11.56 -22.18
CA VAL A 211 18.64 10.54 -22.08
C VAL A 211 19.14 9.18 -22.58
N ASN A 212 19.58 8.34 -21.64
CA ASN A 212 20.17 7.03 -21.94
C ASN A 212 19.12 5.91 -22.07
N TYR A 213 17.95 6.05 -21.45
CA TYR A 213 16.86 5.08 -21.54
C TYR A 213 15.53 5.72 -21.13
N TYR A 214 14.43 5.10 -21.56
CA TYR A 214 13.08 5.42 -21.13
C TYR A 214 12.48 4.25 -20.35
N ARG A 215 11.71 4.53 -19.31
CA ARG A 215 10.94 3.53 -18.57
C ARG A 215 9.46 3.80 -18.79
N VAL A 216 8.80 2.95 -19.58
CA VAL A 216 7.44 3.22 -20.09
C VAL A 216 6.53 2.01 -19.95
N PRO A 217 5.21 2.18 -19.85
CA PRO A 217 4.26 1.07 -19.96
C PRO A 217 4.27 0.50 -21.40
N SER A 218 3.86 -0.77 -21.56
CA SER A 218 3.76 -1.44 -22.87
C SER A 218 2.82 -0.73 -23.83
N SER A 219 1.81 -0.03 -23.33
CA SER A 219 0.86 0.74 -24.13
C SER A 219 1.48 1.89 -24.93
N LEU A 220 2.69 2.33 -24.58
CA LEU A 220 3.44 3.33 -25.34
C LEU A 220 4.41 2.72 -26.35
N LEU A 221 4.46 1.39 -26.44
CA LEU A 221 5.34 0.64 -27.32
C LEU A 221 4.56 -0.04 -28.44
N THR A 222 5.19 -0.17 -29.59
CA THR A 222 4.72 -1.00 -30.69
C THR A 222 5.91 -1.78 -31.24
N LYS A 223 5.77 -3.09 -31.46
CA LYS A 223 6.87 -3.87 -32.07
C LYS A 223 7.21 -3.34 -33.45
N LYS A 224 8.51 -3.23 -33.72
CA LYS A 224 9.03 -2.99 -35.06
C LYS A 224 9.14 -4.36 -35.73
N ALA A 225 8.44 -4.53 -36.85
CA ALA A 225 8.57 -5.71 -37.70
C ALA A 225 9.99 -5.86 -38.24
#